data_AF-A0A7J3BQG1-F1
#
_entry.id   AF-A0A7J3BQG1-F1
#
_cell.length_a   1.000
_cell.length_b   1.000
_cell.length_c   1.000
_cell.angle_alpha   90.00
_cell.angle_beta   90.00
_cell.angle_gamma   90.00
#
_symmetry.space_group_name_H-M   'P 1'
#
loop_
_entity.id
_entity.type
_entity.pdbx_description
1 polymer ?
#
loop_
_entity_poly.entity_id
_entity_poly.type
_entity_poly.pdbx_seq_one_letter_code
_entity_poly.pdbx_strand_id
1 'polypeptide(L)'
;MNKLTKLLFLCLFLAGFSFAFVAVNSLDSRDVLSATYYAAVTNDKIAIAYPNYDISIFYKKVGTGNNVLLVQSSQNPVVVGLADALGKNGNNVQTLLSDDPYETNLKLADKSGAKRFILIDPIYGYNAISCLAYAKLNRMYLIFANKENANSVIKFLQAKNPEEVLVYGYVDDEVKNNLRDKGIAYSEIDNKDKFLDNIQLLDKYFKQNPSKKQVILADGNGIEDTIADGNDPVFFIGTVIPSDVYNYLKQKISEGQINVGLVVDSDYVQAAYNLKQSLNKELGDKKFNVLVKIGQSSGSGEGTPSPVPILPLRAPIVGLAIEKVEYNTATKSLEVTYVNKGNAPEYVKSNLVVFVNNNRQATLGDDAPFLLPRNAKLGKSYAINVEEGEIAVNITSLYGLSSRNLDNGIAGTFAAGRVNYIDNSALAISDISYNANSRELLITFVNNGTAPVFFNADLVVKNIKMEGEKLYSLKPSEGRAVTFVLPSTVASNDRVIVGANYGAREAFLNKRVEKEYALPSPAFSFDMNIIYLIIILILIAVIVYLATRNKK
;
A
#
# COMPACT_ATOMS: atom_id res chain seq x y z
N MET A 1 -18.55 -50.14 13.09
CA MET A 1 -18.87 -48.70 13.26
C MET A 1 -20.02 -48.33 12.33
N ASN A 2 -21.15 -47.86 12.87
CA ASN A 2 -22.27 -47.42 12.03
C ASN A 2 -21.96 -46.05 11.38
N LYS A 3 -22.74 -45.63 10.38
CA LYS A 3 -22.53 -44.36 9.67
C LYS A 3 -22.55 -43.13 10.61
N LEU A 4 -23.35 -43.16 11.67
CA LEU A 4 -23.39 -42.13 12.70
C LEU A 4 -22.09 -42.07 13.50
N THR A 5 -21.47 -43.21 13.83
CA THR A 5 -20.18 -43.25 14.53
C THR A 5 -19.05 -42.71 13.65
N LYS A 6 -19.07 -42.97 12.33
CA LYS A 6 -18.11 -42.39 11.37
C LYS A 6 -18.30 -40.88 11.19
N LEU A 7 -19.56 -40.41 11.15
CA LEU A 7 -19.88 -38.99 11.06
C LEU A 7 -19.49 -38.25 12.34
N LEU A 8 -19.73 -38.83 13.51
CA LEU A 8 -19.33 -38.27 14.80
C LEU A 8 -17.81 -38.22 14.94
N PHE A 9 -17.09 -39.26 14.51
CA PHE A 9 -15.62 -39.27 14.49
C PHE A 9 -15.06 -38.24 13.50
N LEU A 10 -15.71 -38.05 12.35
CA LEU A 10 -15.34 -37.02 11.36
C LEU A 10 -15.60 -35.61 11.89
N CYS A 11 -16.71 -35.38 12.59
CA CYS A 11 -17.01 -34.10 13.27
C CYS A 11 -16.05 -33.83 14.45
N LEU A 12 -15.65 -34.87 15.19
CA LEU A 12 -14.64 -34.78 16.26
C LEU A 12 -13.22 -34.56 15.72
N PHE A 13 -12.89 -35.10 14.53
CA PHE A 13 -11.61 -34.83 13.87
C PHE A 13 -11.56 -33.45 13.19
N LEU A 14 -12.72 -32.89 12.82
CA LEU A 14 -12.84 -31.52 12.28
C LEU A 14 -12.88 -30.44 13.38
N ALA A 15 -12.94 -30.83 14.65
CA ALA A 15 -12.58 -29.94 15.75
C ALA A 15 -11.06 -29.75 15.76
N GLY A 16 -10.56 -28.97 14.80
CA GLY A 16 -9.16 -28.56 14.76
C GLY A 16 -8.76 -27.91 16.10
N PHE A 17 -7.46 -27.97 16.41
CA PHE A 17 -6.86 -27.25 17.54
C PHE A 17 -7.10 -25.74 17.39
N SER A 18 -8.27 -25.24 17.80
CA SER A 18 -8.51 -23.83 18.01
C SER A 18 -7.75 -23.44 19.27
N PHE A 19 -6.90 -22.43 19.18
CA PHE A 19 -6.42 -21.79 20.40
C PHE A 19 -7.62 -21.08 21.03
N ALA A 20 -7.73 -21.07 22.34
CA ALA A 20 -8.77 -20.25 22.97
C ALA A 20 -8.36 -18.76 22.94
N PHE A 21 -7.05 -18.51 22.82
CA PHE A 21 -6.44 -17.22 23.02
C PHE A 21 -5.17 -17.04 22.19
N VAL A 22 -5.00 -15.85 21.63
CA VAL A 22 -3.76 -15.37 21.01
C VAL A 22 -3.18 -14.28 21.89
N ALA A 23 -1.97 -14.49 22.38
CA ALA A 23 -1.23 -13.54 23.20
C ALA A 23 -0.09 -12.95 22.36
N VAL A 24 0.15 -11.66 22.48
CA VAL A 24 1.24 -10.99 21.75
C VAL A 24 2.15 -10.23 22.68
N ASN A 25 3.45 -10.48 22.53
CA ASN A 25 4.52 -9.91 23.32
C ASN A 25 5.62 -9.38 22.41
N SER A 26 5.38 -8.23 21.80
CA SER A 26 6.31 -7.59 20.85
C SER A 26 6.12 -6.08 20.86
N LEU A 27 7.24 -5.34 20.81
CA LEU A 27 7.23 -3.91 20.51
C LEU A 27 7.20 -3.62 19.00
N ASP A 28 7.37 -4.63 18.13
CA ASP A 28 7.19 -4.46 16.69
C ASP A 28 5.71 -4.59 16.33
N SER A 29 5.12 -3.49 15.87
CA SER A 29 3.71 -3.46 15.46
C SER A 29 3.35 -4.46 14.36
N ARG A 30 4.32 -4.93 13.57
CA ARG A 30 4.08 -5.98 12.57
C ARG A 30 3.72 -7.33 13.21
N ASP A 31 4.36 -7.70 14.31
CA ASP A 31 4.02 -8.93 15.05
C ASP A 31 2.62 -8.81 15.66
N VAL A 32 2.33 -7.64 16.26
CA VAL A 32 1.04 -7.33 16.87
C VAL A 32 -0.08 -7.40 15.85
N LEU A 33 0.06 -6.72 14.72
CA LEU A 33 -0.92 -6.79 13.64
C LEU A 33 -1.04 -8.21 13.06
N SER A 34 0.06 -8.93 12.86
CA SER A 34 0.02 -10.30 12.33
C SER A 34 -0.77 -11.26 13.23
N ALA A 35 -0.58 -11.13 14.54
CA ALA A 35 -1.31 -11.93 15.52
C ALA A 35 -2.78 -11.48 15.68
N THR A 36 -3.06 -10.18 15.58
CA THR A 36 -4.42 -9.63 15.55
C THR A 36 -5.22 -10.17 14.37
N TYR A 37 -4.65 -10.16 13.17
CA TYR A 37 -5.30 -10.73 12.00
C TYR A 37 -5.42 -12.25 12.07
N TYR A 38 -4.46 -12.94 12.70
CA TYR A 38 -4.57 -14.37 12.95
C TYR A 38 -5.80 -14.66 13.84
N ALA A 39 -5.91 -13.96 14.98
CA ALA A 39 -7.03 -14.09 15.90
C ALA A 39 -8.37 -13.75 15.24
N ALA A 40 -8.40 -12.73 14.37
CA ALA A 40 -9.59 -12.37 13.61
C ALA A 40 -10.06 -13.48 12.65
N VAL A 41 -9.13 -14.17 11.97
CA VAL A 41 -9.44 -15.27 11.03
C VAL A 41 -9.89 -16.54 11.76
N THR A 42 -9.22 -16.87 12.87
CA THR A 42 -9.52 -18.05 13.69
C THR A 42 -10.68 -17.83 14.66
N ASN A 43 -11.12 -16.58 14.82
CA ASN A 43 -12.12 -16.14 15.80
C ASN A 43 -11.70 -16.42 17.26
N ASP A 44 -10.39 -16.35 17.51
CA ASP A 44 -9.81 -16.47 18.84
C ASP A 44 -9.81 -15.10 19.54
N LYS A 45 -9.77 -15.08 20.87
CA LYS A 45 -9.58 -13.83 21.64
C LYS A 45 -8.13 -13.37 21.54
N ILE A 46 -7.90 -12.06 21.62
CA ILE A 46 -6.55 -11.50 21.61
C ILE A 46 -6.20 -10.71 22.88
N ALA A 47 -4.96 -10.84 23.34
CA ALA A 47 -4.35 -9.98 24.35
C ALA A 47 -3.01 -9.47 23.85
N ILE A 48 -2.79 -8.16 23.96
CA ILE A 48 -1.57 -7.49 23.56
C ILE A 48 -0.88 -7.02 24.84
N ALA A 49 0.40 -7.35 25.00
CA ALA A 49 1.23 -6.75 26.03
C ALA A 49 1.66 -5.35 25.55
N TYR A 50 1.47 -4.34 26.40
CA TYR A 50 1.82 -2.96 26.08
C TYR A 50 3.00 -2.50 26.95
N PRO A 51 3.91 -1.65 26.44
CA PRO A 51 4.99 -1.07 27.24
C PRO A 51 4.41 -0.22 28.39
N ASN A 52 5.10 -0.22 29.54
CA ASN A 52 4.73 0.55 30.74
C ASN A 52 3.32 0.26 31.29
N TYR A 53 2.76 -0.89 30.93
CA TYR A 53 1.43 -1.31 31.32
C TYR A 53 1.46 -2.35 32.43
N ASP A 54 0.49 -2.32 33.34
CA ASP A 54 0.39 -3.32 34.41
C ASP A 54 0.10 -4.70 33.82
N ILE A 55 1.11 -5.57 33.84
CA ILE A 55 1.03 -6.93 33.33
C ILE A 55 -0.03 -7.78 34.04
N SER A 56 -0.45 -7.40 35.25
CA SER A 56 -1.55 -8.07 35.95
C SER A 56 -2.85 -8.00 35.15
N ILE A 57 -3.08 -6.91 34.41
CA ILE A 57 -4.27 -6.74 33.57
C ILE A 57 -4.20 -7.66 32.37
N PHE A 58 -3.02 -7.82 31.77
CA PHE A 58 -2.79 -8.80 30.70
C PHE A 58 -3.10 -10.23 31.18
N TYR A 59 -2.59 -10.63 32.35
CA TYR A 59 -2.88 -11.96 32.91
C TYR A 59 -4.37 -12.17 33.20
N LYS A 60 -5.06 -11.15 33.73
CA LYS A 60 -6.51 -11.20 33.95
C LYS A 60 -7.28 -11.34 32.63
N LYS A 61 -6.82 -10.65 31.57
CA LYS A 61 -7.42 -10.73 30.23
C LYS A 61 -7.27 -12.13 29.63
N VAL A 62 -6.07 -12.73 29.73
CA VAL A 62 -5.82 -14.10 29.25
C VAL A 62 -6.54 -15.14 30.12
N GLY A 63 -6.62 -14.93 31.43
CA GLY A 63 -7.22 -15.89 32.36
C GLY A 63 -6.34 -17.12 32.63
N THR A 64 -6.98 -18.21 33.08
CA THR A 64 -6.34 -19.49 33.43
C THR A 64 -6.97 -20.64 32.65
N GLY A 65 -6.23 -21.75 32.47
CA GLY A 65 -6.75 -22.96 31.81
C GLY A 65 -6.91 -22.86 30.28
N ASN A 66 -6.39 -21.82 29.64
CA ASN A 66 -6.54 -21.61 28.20
C ASN A 66 -5.40 -22.24 27.39
N ASN A 67 -5.70 -22.67 26.16
CA ASN A 67 -4.69 -22.93 25.13
C ASN A 67 -4.30 -21.60 24.49
N VAL A 68 -3.06 -21.16 24.70
CA VAL A 68 -2.56 -19.84 24.30
C VAL A 68 -1.52 -20.00 23.20
N LEU A 69 -1.75 -19.38 22.04
CA LEU A 69 -0.69 -19.11 21.07
C LEU A 69 -0.01 -17.80 21.45
N LEU A 70 1.21 -17.86 21.97
CA LEU A 70 2.01 -16.69 22.29
C LEU A 70 2.91 -16.33 21.11
N VAL A 71 2.63 -15.22 20.43
CA VAL A 71 3.53 -14.61 19.45
C VAL A 71 4.47 -13.66 20.18
N GLN A 72 5.77 -13.96 20.18
CA GLN A 72 6.75 -13.24 20.97
C GLN A 72 7.94 -12.82 20.13
N SER A 73 8.30 -11.53 20.15
CA SER A 73 9.53 -11.07 19.52
C SER A 73 10.75 -11.65 20.24
N SER A 74 11.72 -12.16 19.48
CA SER A 74 12.99 -12.61 20.05
C SER A 74 13.92 -11.45 20.41
N GLN A 75 13.79 -10.31 19.72
CA GLN A 75 14.65 -9.14 19.90
C GLN A 75 14.05 -8.12 20.87
N ASN A 76 12.74 -7.85 20.76
CA ASN A 76 12.08 -6.76 21.49
C ASN A 76 10.76 -7.22 22.15
N PRO A 77 10.79 -8.23 23.05
CA PRO A 77 9.60 -8.57 23.84
C PRO A 77 9.26 -7.44 24.81
N VAL A 78 7.97 -7.23 25.07
CA VAL A 78 7.50 -6.26 26.08
C VAL A 78 7.81 -6.77 27.49
N VAL A 79 7.61 -8.06 27.72
CA VAL A 79 7.88 -8.74 28.99
C VAL A 79 8.74 -9.98 28.76
N VAL A 80 9.90 -10.03 29.40
CA VAL A 80 10.77 -11.22 29.38
C VAL A 80 10.16 -12.31 30.25
N GLY A 81 10.17 -13.56 29.76
CA GLY A 81 9.64 -14.72 30.49
C GLY A 81 8.12 -14.83 30.53
N LEU A 82 7.40 -14.13 29.64
CA LEU A 82 5.93 -14.14 29.63
C LEU A 82 5.34 -15.53 29.40
N ALA A 83 5.99 -16.38 28.59
CA ALA A 83 5.58 -17.76 28.35
C ALA A 83 5.51 -18.56 29.67
N ASP A 84 6.58 -18.49 30.48
CA ASP A 84 6.68 -19.19 31.76
C ASP A 84 5.64 -18.66 32.75
N ALA A 85 5.43 -17.34 32.77
CA ALA A 85 4.43 -16.72 33.64
C ALA A 85 3.00 -17.17 33.29
N LEU A 86 2.66 -17.20 31.99
CA LEU A 86 1.38 -17.71 31.51
C LEU A 86 1.19 -19.20 31.84
N GLY A 87 2.25 -20.01 31.70
CA GLY A 87 2.26 -21.42 32.08
C GLY A 87 2.05 -21.63 33.58
N LYS A 88 2.74 -20.85 34.42
CA LYS A 88 2.54 -20.85 35.89
C LYS A 88 1.13 -20.41 36.29
N ASN A 89 0.48 -19.57 35.49
CA ASN A 89 -0.93 -19.20 35.65
C ASN A 89 -1.91 -20.30 35.15
N GLY A 90 -1.42 -21.50 34.86
CA GLY A 90 -2.23 -22.66 34.49
C GLY A 90 -2.67 -22.70 33.02
N ASN A 91 -2.01 -21.97 32.13
CA ASN A 91 -2.30 -22.02 30.69
C ASN A 91 -1.38 -23.00 29.96
N ASN A 92 -1.87 -23.58 28.86
CA ASN A 92 -1.05 -24.36 27.93
C ASN A 92 -0.53 -23.43 26.83
N VAL A 93 0.76 -23.09 26.88
CA VAL A 93 1.35 -22.05 26.04
C VAL A 93 2.15 -22.67 24.90
N GLN A 94 1.75 -22.41 23.65
CA GLN A 94 2.58 -22.62 22.48
C GLN A 94 3.21 -21.29 22.06
N THR A 95 4.53 -21.19 22.10
CA THR A 95 5.23 -19.99 21.65
C THR A 95 5.60 -20.06 20.17
N LEU A 96 5.27 -19.00 19.43
CA LEU A 96 5.84 -18.68 18.13
C LEU A 96 6.83 -17.52 18.32
N LEU A 97 8.12 -17.82 18.25
CA LEU A 97 9.17 -16.80 18.31
C LEU A 97 9.26 -16.08 16.97
N SER A 98 9.24 -14.75 17.01
CA SER A 98 9.38 -13.86 15.85
C SER A 98 10.79 -13.28 15.80
N ASP A 99 11.62 -13.86 14.94
CA ASP A 99 12.95 -13.34 14.61
C ASP A 99 12.89 -12.34 13.43
N ASP A 100 12.02 -12.62 12.46
CA ASP A 100 11.68 -11.74 11.35
C ASP A 100 10.15 -11.58 11.28
N PRO A 101 9.61 -10.36 11.53
CA PRO A 101 8.18 -10.11 11.43
C PRO A 101 7.55 -10.40 10.06
N TYR A 102 8.31 -10.34 8.95
CA TYR A 102 7.79 -10.71 7.63
C TYR A 102 7.58 -12.21 7.49
N GLU A 103 8.54 -13.02 7.94
CA GLU A 103 8.36 -14.47 7.98
C GLU A 103 7.27 -14.89 8.95
N THR A 104 7.22 -14.27 10.14
CA THR A 104 6.19 -14.55 11.14
C THR A 104 4.80 -14.23 10.59
N ASN A 105 4.64 -13.14 9.86
CA ASN A 105 3.39 -12.79 9.17
C ASN A 105 2.94 -13.90 8.20
N LEU A 106 3.83 -14.40 7.33
CA LEU A 106 3.49 -15.48 6.39
C LEU A 106 3.25 -16.83 7.10
N LYS A 107 3.99 -17.14 8.17
CA LYS A 107 3.78 -18.35 9.00
C LYS A 107 2.41 -18.32 9.67
N LEU A 108 1.99 -17.18 10.21
CA LEU A 108 0.66 -17.00 10.79
C LEU A 108 -0.43 -17.02 9.71
N ALA A 109 -0.20 -16.43 8.54
CA ALA A 109 -1.10 -16.53 7.40
C ALA A 109 -1.35 -18.01 7.03
N ASP A 110 -0.30 -18.82 6.96
CA ASP A 110 -0.37 -20.25 6.69
C ASP A 110 -1.17 -21.00 7.76
N LYS A 111 -0.81 -20.79 9.03
CA LYS A 111 -1.41 -21.46 10.21
C LYS A 111 -2.88 -21.08 10.41
N SER A 112 -3.28 -19.86 10.04
CA SER A 112 -4.67 -19.39 10.20
C SER A 112 -5.68 -20.13 9.32
N GLY A 113 -5.20 -20.79 8.26
CA GLY A 113 -6.06 -21.43 7.26
C GLY A 113 -6.77 -20.43 6.33
N ALA A 114 -6.44 -19.14 6.38
CA ALA A 114 -7.02 -18.13 5.50
C ALA A 114 -6.86 -18.48 4.01
N LYS A 115 -7.91 -18.16 3.24
CA LYS A 115 -7.93 -18.26 1.78
C LYS A 115 -8.08 -16.92 1.07
N ARG A 116 -8.31 -15.86 1.83
CA ARG A 116 -8.49 -14.50 1.36
C ARG A 116 -7.47 -13.62 2.05
N PHE A 117 -6.87 -12.70 1.30
CA PHE A 117 -5.75 -11.92 1.80
C PHE A 117 -5.91 -10.44 1.48
N ILE A 118 -5.44 -9.61 2.40
CA ILE A 118 -5.28 -8.16 2.20
C ILE A 118 -3.78 -7.89 2.16
N LEU A 119 -3.29 -7.25 1.12
CA LEU A 119 -1.90 -6.85 0.96
C LEU A 119 -1.78 -5.37 1.25
N ILE A 120 -0.88 -5.01 2.16
CA ILE A 120 -0.52 -3.62 2.46
C ILE A 120 0.99 -3.48 2.54
N ASP A 121 1.50 -2.27 2.29
CA ASP A 121 2.88 -1.95 2.63
C ASP A 121 2.97 -1.67 4.15
N PRO A 122 3.88 -2.36 4.88
CA PRO A 122 4.01 -2.26 6.34
C PRO A 122 4.36 -0.86 6.87
N ILE A 123 4.81 0.08 6.03
CA ILE A 123 5.07 1.45 6.50
C ILE A 123 3.78 2.22 6.79
N TYR A 124 2.66 1.80 6.21
CA TYR A 124 1.33 2.41 6.41
C TYR A 124 0.52 1.61 7.42
N GLY A 125 0.91 1.62 8.69
CA GLY A 125 0.23 0.88 9.76
C GLY A 125 -1.26 1.20 9.86
N TYR A 126 -1.67 2.43 9.55
CA TYR A 126 -3.09 2.81 9.48
C TYR A 126 -3.87 1.98 8.46
N ASN A 127 -3.27 1.53 7.35
CA ASN A 127 -3.96 0.67 6.39
C ASN A 127 -4.38 -0.66 7.01
N ALA A 128 -3.56 -1.21 7.91
CA ALA A 128 -3.90 -2.42 8.67
C ALA A 128 -5.10 -2.19 9.59
N ILE A 129 -5.22 -1.01 10.19
CA ILE A 129 -6.32 -0.68 11.11
C ILE A 129 -7.62 -0.46 10.36
N SER A 130 -7.57 0.25 9.23
CA SER A 130 -8.73 0.43 8.35
C SER A 130 -9.35 -0.91 7.94
N CYS A 131 -8.49 -1.88 7.64
CA CYS A 131 -8.91 -3.18 7.11
C CYS A 131 -9.47 -4.15 8.14
N LEU A 132 -9.22 -3.95 9.43
CA LEU A 132 -9.33 -5.03 10.41
C LEU A 132 -10.76 -5.57 10.58
N ALA A 133 -11.76 -4.70 10.71
CA ALA A 133 -13.14 -5.14 10.87
C ALA A 133 -13.70 -5.82 9.60
N TYR A 134 -13.30 -5.31 8.42
CA TYR A 134 -13.65 -5.94 7.15
C TYR A 134 -12.99 -7.31 6.98
N ALA A 135 -11.73 -7.41 7.38
CA ALA A 135 -10.97 -8.65 7.35
C ALA A 135 -11.56 -9.70 8.28
N LYS A 136 -11.95 -9.32 9.51
CA LYS A 136 -12.65 -10.21 10.44
C LYS A 136 -13.97 -10.72 9.85
N LEU A 137 -14.78 -9.82 9.30
CA LEU A 137 -16.07 -10.16 8.68
C LEU A 137 -15.92 -11.17 7.52
N ASN A 138 -14.84 -11.05 6.74
CA ASN A 138 -14.60 -11.86 5.54
C ASN A 138 -13.53 -12.96 5.73
N ARG A 139 -13.05 -13.17 6.97
CA ARG A 139 -11.95 -14.09 7.31
C ARG A 139 -10.71 -13.91 6.43
N MET A 140 -10.35 -12.66 6.18
CA MET A 140 -9.16 -12.29 5.40
C MET A 140 -7.97 -12.12 6.34
N TYR A 141 -6.79 -12.59 5.90
CA TYR A 141 -5.53 -12.37 6.62
C TYR A 141 -4.72 -11.24 6.00
N LEU A 142 -4.05 -10.43 6.83
CA LEU A 142 -3.17 -9.35 6.38
C LEU A 142 -1.78 -9.87 6.01
N ILE A 143 -1.34 -9.62 4.79
CA ILE A 143 0.04 -9.87 4.35
C ILE A 143 0.76 -8.54 4.19
N PHE A 144 1.92 -8.41 4.85
CA PHE A 144 2.83 -7.31 4.59
C PHE A 144 3.56 -7.55 3.28
N ALA A 145 3.45 -6.62 2.34
CA ALA A 145 4.04 -6.73 1.02
C ALA A 145 4.75 -5.43 0.63
N ASN A 146 6.05 -5.52 0.42
CA ASN A 146 6.88 -4.45 -0.11
C ASN A 146 7.93 -5.02 -1.07
N LYS A 147 8.77 -4.16 -1.61
CA LYS A 147 9.85 -4.54 -2.52
C LYS A 147 10.82 -5.58 -1.92
N GLU A 148 11.15 -5.45 -0.64
CA GLU A 148 12.15 -6.30 0.02
C GLU A 148 11.67 -7.76 0.17
N ASN A 149 10.37 -7.97 0.35
CA ASN A 149 9.79 -9.29 0.59
C ASN A 149 8.86 -9.80 -0.52
N ALA A 150 8.75 -9.08 -1.64
CA ALA A 150 7.83 -9.39 -2.74
C ALA A 150 7.90 -10.85 -3.18
N ASN A 151 9.10 -11.40 -3.38
CA ASN A 151 9.30 -12.78 -3.82
C ASN A 151 8.69 -13.81 -2.84
N SER A 152 8.86 -13.61 -1.54
CA SER A 152 8.33 -14.50 -0.50
C SER A 152 6.80 -14.45 -0.44
N VAL A 153 6.22 -13.25 -0.54
CA VAL A 153 4.77 -13.04 -0.60
C VAL A 153 4.16 -13.73 -1.81
N ILE A 154 4.79 -13.56 -2.98
CA ILE A 154 4.30 -14.14 -4.24
C ILE A 154 4.38 -15.66 -4.21
N LYS A 155 5.50 -16.23 -3.75
CA LYS A 155 5.64 -17.67 -3.57
C LYS A 155 4.57 -18.23 -2.63
N PHE A 156 4.30 -17.54 -1.52
CA PHE A 156 3.26 -17.91 -0.58
C PHE A 156 1.87 -17.91 -1.24
N LEU A 157 1.51 -16.84 -1.94
CA LEU A 157 0.21 -16.72 -2.60
C LEU A 157 0.02 -17.75 -3.72
N GLN A 158 1.05 -18.03 -4.53
CA GLN A 158 0.98 -19.09 -5.54
C GLN A 158 0.74 -20.46 -4.91
N ALA A 159 1.43 -20.77 -3.81
CA ALA A 159 1.24 -22.03 -3.09
C ALA A 159 -0.16 -22.14 -2.43
N LYS A 160 -0.71 -21.02 -1.97
CA LYS A 160 -2.03 -20.98 -1.33
C LYS A 160 -3.20 -21.02 -2.29
N ASN A 161 -3.00 -20.52 -3.52
CA ASN A 161 -4.04 -20.31 -4.53
C ASN A 161 -5.26 -19.59 -3.93
N PRO A 162 -5.12 -18.28 -3.61
CA PRO A 162 -6.12 -17.53 -2.86
C PRO A 162 -7.45 -17.40 -3.62
N GLU A 163 -8.55 -17.38 -2.88
CA GLU A 163 -9.89 -17.05 -3.41
C GLU A 163 -10.00 -15.55 -3.75
N GLU A 164 -9.40 -14.72 -2.90
CA GLU A 164 -9.46 -13.26 -3.02
C GLU A 164 -8.18 -12.63 -2.52
N VAL A 165 -7.70 -11.63 -3.26
CA VAL A 165 -6.60 -10.76 -2.87
C VAL A 165 -7.07 -9.32 -3.00
N LEU A 166 -7.00 -8.56 -1.92
CA LEU A 166 -7.25 -7.12 -1.89
C LEU A 166 -5.93 -6.40 -1.67
N VAL A 167 -5.48 -5.58 -2.61
CA VAL A 167 -4.41 -4.60 -2.40
C VAL A 167 -5.04 -3.34 -1.83
N TYR A 168 -4.60 -2.89 -0.65
CA TYR A 168 -5.22 -1.78 0.06
C TYR A 168 -4.20 -0.68 0.41
N GLY A 169 -4.50 0.54 -0.04
CA GLY A 169 -3.62 1.70 -0.03
C GLY A 169 -2.41 1.52 -0.97
N TYR A 170 -1.39 2.36 -0.78
CA TYR A 170 -0.16 2.23 -1.54
C TYR A 170 0.56 0.91 -1.20
N VAL A 171 0.84 0.14 -2.25
CA VAL A 171 1.75 -1.00 -2.26
C VAL A 171 2.71 -0.81 -3.43
N ASP A 172 3.98 -1.12 -3.19
CA ASP A 172 5.07 -1.00 -4.17
C ASP A 172 4.69 -1.61 -5.53
N ASP A 173 5.00 -0.91 -6.61
CA ASP A 173 4.67 -1.35 -7.96
C ASP A 173 5.38 -2.67 -8.31
N GLU A 174 6.54 -2.97 -7.73
CA GLU A 174 7.21 -4.27 -7.93
C GLU A 174 6.36 -5.43 -7.39
N VAL A 175 5.69 -5.26 -6.25
CA VAL A 175 4.78 -6.26 -5.69
C VAL A 175 3.58 -6.45 -6.63
N LYS A 176 2.96 -5.35 -7.07
CA LYS A 176 1.78 -5.40 -7.96
C LYS A 176 2.13 -6.00 -9.32
N ASN A 177 3.29 -5.67 -9.87
CA ASN A 177 3.79 -6.26 -11.10
C ASN A 177 4.02 -7.76 -10.92
N ASN A 178 4.65 -8.19 -9.82
CA ASN A 178 4.84 -9.61 -9.55
C ASN A 178 3.52 -10.38 -9.39
N LEU A 179 2.49 -9.79 -8.76
CA LEU A 179 1.14 -10.40 -8.68
C LEU A 179 0.57 -10.63 -10.08
N ARG A 180 0.62 -9.60 -10.93
CA ARG A 180 0.16 -9.64 -12.33
C ARG A 180 0.93 -10.65 -13.16
N ASP A 181 2.24 -10.70 -13.00
CA ASP A 181 3.13 -11.60 -13.72
C ASP A 181 2.84 -13.05 -13.33
N LYS A 182 2.61 -13.33 -12.05
CA LYS A 182 2.23 -14.69 -11.61
C LYS A 182 0.76 -15.03 -11.84
N GLY A 183 -0.03 -14.14 -12.44
CA GLY A 183 -1.45 -14.37 -12.71
C GLY A 183 -2.30 -14.45 -11.44
N ILE A 184 -1.86 -13.84 -10.35
CA ILE A 184 -2.64 -13.73 -9.12
C ILE A 184 -3.61 -12.57 -9.30
N ALA A 185 -4.90 -12.89 -9.47
CA ALA A 185 -5.95 -11.89 -9.56
C ALA A 185 -6.11 -11.15 -8.22
N TYR A 186 -6.26 -9.83 -8.29
CA TYR A 186 -6.50 -9.00 -7.11
C TYR A 186 -7.44 -7.84 -7.43
N SER A 187 -8.08 -7.28 -6.40
CA SER A 187 -8.79 -6.01 -6.44
C SER A 187 -8.00 -4.94 -5.68
N GLU A 188 -8.19 -3.67 -6.00
CA GLU A 188 -7.39 -2.56 -5.44
C GLU A 188 -8.30 -1.47 -4.87
N ILE A 189 -7.92 -0.92 -3.71
CA ILE A 189 -8.45 0.32 -3.13
C ILE A 189 -7.25 1.21 -2.85
N ASP A 190 -6.99 2.19 -3.73
CA ASP A 190 -5.91 3.17 -3.60
C ASP A 190 -6.30 4.48 -4.32
N ASN A 191 -7.02 5.33 -3.62
CA ASN A 191 -7.46 6.66 -4.04
C ASN A 191 -6.39 7.73 -3.79
N LYS A 192 -5.16 7.33 -3.42
CA LYS A 192 -4.05 8.24 -3.04
C LYS A 192 -4.38 9.12 -1.84
N ASP A 193 -5.33 8.69 -1.01
CA ASP A 193 -5.78 9.40 0.18
C ASP A 193 -6.33 8.40 1.20
N LYS A 194 -5.71 8.35 2.38
CA LYS A 194 -6.07 7.37 3.42
C LYS A 194 -7.51 7.49 3.89
N PHE A 195 -8.10 8.68 3.86
CA PHE A 195 -9.48 8.89 4.28
C PHE A 195 -10.44 8.37 3.22
N LEU A 196 -10.17 8.63 1.94
CA LEU A 196 -10.99 8.10 0.84
C LEU A 196 -10.91 6.58 0.75
N ASP A 197 -9.72 6.00 0.96
CA ASP A 197 -9.53 4.55 1.01
C ASP A 197 -10.34 3.93 2.15
N ASN A 198 -10.29 4.56 3.34
CA ASN A 198 -11.07 4.12 4.49
C ASN A 198 -12.58 4.22 4.22
N ILE A 199 -13.05 5.32 3.63
CA ILE A 199 -14.46 5.50 3.23
C ILE A 199 -14.90 4.40 2.25
N GLN A 200 -14.11 4.12 1.21
CA GLN A 200 -14.44 3.08 0.22
C GLN A 200 -14.52 1.69 0.86
N LEU A 201 -13.64 1.39 1.82
CA LEU A 201 -13.68 0.11 2.53
C LEU A 201 -14.86 0.03 3.52
N LEU A 202 -15.16 1.13 4.21
CA LEU A 202 -16.34 1.23 5.07
C LEU A 202 -17.63 0.99 4.28
N ASP A 203 -17.72 1.50 3.05
CA ASP A 203 -18.86 1.21 2.17
C ASP A 203 -18.97 -0.29 1.86
N LYS A 204 -17.86 -0.98 1.60
CA LYS A 204 -17.86 -2.44 1.43
C LYS A 204 -18.30 -3.15 2.72
N TYR A 205 -17.82 -2.70 3.87
CA TYR A 205 -18.18 -3.26 5.18
C TYR A 205 -19.67 -3.10 5.48
N PHE A 206 -20.23 -1.90 5.38
CA PHE A 206 -21.64 -1.65 5.71
C PHE A 206 -22.61 -2.33 4.74
N LYS A 207 -22.23 -2.53 3.47
CA LYS A 207 -23.02 -3.34 2.53
C LYS A 207 -23.18 -4.79 3.02
N GLN A 208 -22.17 -5.33 3.69
CA GLN A 208 -22.19 -6.70 4.23
C GLN A 208 -22.70 -6.76 5.68
N ASN A 209 -22.61 -5.65 6.43
CA ASN A 209 -23.03 -5.55 7.82
C ASN A 209 -23.90 -4.30 8.10
N PRO A 210 -25.11 -4.20 7.50
CA PRO A 210 -25.96 -3.01 7.58
C PRO A 210 -26.57 -2.78 8.98
N SER A 211 -26.58 -3.79 9.84
CA SER A 211 -27.07 -3.67 11.22
C SER A 211 -26.08 -2.94 12.14
N LYS A 212 -24.80 -2.85 11.75
CA LYS A 212 -23.76 -2.20 12.56
C LYS A 212 -23.99 -0.69 12.63
N LYS A 213 -24.13 -0.15 13.85
CA LYS A 213 -24.39 1.28 14.12
C LYS A 213 -23.26 2.05 14.82
N GLN A 214 -22.29 1.31 15.35
CA GLN A 214 -21.12 1.86 16.04
C GLN A 214 -19.89 1.82 15.12
N VAL A 215 -19.10 2.88 15.18
CA VAL A 215 -17.76 2.99 14.57
C VAL A 215 -16.75 3.43 15.62
N ILE A 216 -15.47 3.09 15.44
CA ILE A 216 -14.37 3.65 16.22
C ILE A 216 -13.82 4.87 15.47
N LEU A 217 -13.73 6.02 16.13
CA LEU A 217 -13.16 7.24 15.60
C LEU A 217 -11.68 7.32 16.01
N ALA A 218 -10.76 7.22 15.06
CA ALA A 218 -9.31 7.28 15.27
C ALA A 218 -8.60 7.73 13.98
N ASP A 219 -7.29 7.98 14.00
CA ASP A 219 -6.48 8.29 12.81
C ASP A 219 -5.79 7.08 12.16
N GLY A 220 -5.86 5.93 12.85
CA GLY A 220 -5.23 4.67 12.48
C GLY A 220 -3.75 4.54 12.89
N ASN A 221 -3.16 5.49 13.59
CA ASN A 221 -1.73 5.46 13.94
C ASN A 221 -1.41 4.63 15.18
N GLY A 222 -2.42 4.11 15.86
CA GLY A 222 -2.28 3.26 17.04
C GLY A 222 -3.21 2.06 17.01
N ILE A 223 -2.84 1.02 17.75
CA ILE A 223 -3.71 -0.11 18.06
C ILE A 223 -3.88 -0.25 19.57
N GLU A 224 -5.12 -0.43 19.98
CA GLU A 224 -5.50 -0.87 21.33
C GLU A 224 -6.50 -2.02 21.23
N ASP A 225 -6.88 -2.58 22.37
CA ASP A 225 -7.67 -3.81 22.45
C ASP A 225 -9.03 -3.75 21.73
N THR A 226 -9.76 -2.63 21.81
CA THR A 226 -11.08 -2.49 21.16
C THR A 226 -10.96 -2.47 19.64
N ILE A 227 -9.93 -1.79 19.12
CA ILE A 227 -9.56 -1.85 17.71
C ILE A 227 -9.14 -3.27 17.34
N ALA A 228 -8.24 -3.89 18.12
CA ALA A 228 -7.69 -5.22 17.86
C ALA A 228 -8.77 -6.32 17.82
N ASP A 229 -9.85 -6.16 18.59
CA ASP A 229 -10.99 -7.07 18.53
C ASP A 229 -11.67 -7.11 17.15
N GLY A 230 -11.53 -6.05 16.34
CA GLY A 230 -12.05 -5.99 14.97
C GLY A 230 -13.58 -6.06 14.85
N ASN A 231 -14.30 -5.81 15.96
CA ASN A 231 -15.76 -5.92 15.98
C ASN A 231 -16.46 -4.68 15.42
N ASP A 232 -15.85 -3.51 15.59
CA ASP A 232 -16.33 -2.22 15.09
C ASP A 232 -15.36 -1.71 14.01
N PRO A 233 -15.87 -1.20 12.88
CA PRO A 233 -15.00 -0.64 11.87
C PRO A 233 -14.41 0.69 12.37
N VAL A 234 -13.14 0.92 12.02
CA VAL A 234 -12.44 2.17 12.31
C VAL A 234 -12.74 3.17 11.20
N PHE A 235 -13.20 4.35 11.60
CA PHE A 235 -13.54 5.47 10.75
C PHE A 235 -12.51 6.57 10.97
N PHE A 236 -11.76 6.90 9.92
CA PHE A 236 -10.65 7.83 10.05
C PHE A 236 -11.07 9.27 10.26
N ILE A 237 -10.54 9.89 11.32
CA ILE A 237 -10.66 11.31 11.61
C ILE A 237 -9.28 11.91 11.85
N GLY A 238 -9.13 13.20 11.52
CA GLY A 238 -7.99 14.01 11.91
C GLY A 238 -8.37 14.98 13.03
N THR A 239 -7.38 15.68 13.58
CA THR A 239 -7.62 16.83 14.49
C THR A 239 -8.40 17.94 13.78
N VAL A 240 -8.13 18.11 12.48
CA VAL A 240 -8.98 18.80 11.51
C VAL A 240 -9.65 17.75 10.62
N ILE A 241 -10.98 17.75 10.57
CA ILE A 241 -11.76 16.73 9.87
C ILE A 241 -11.94 17.15 8.41
N PRO A 242 -11.48 16.36 7.42
CA PRO A 242 -11.69 16.66 6.01
C PRO A 242 -13.19 16.73 5.66
N SER A 243 -13.54 17.56 4.69
CA SER A 243 -14.94 17.72 4.25
C SER A 243 -15.53 16.41 3.71
N ASP A 244 -14.75 15.61 2.99
CA ASP A 244 -15.16 14.30 2.47
C ASP A 244 -15.55 13.35 3.62
N VAL A 245 -14.74 13.34 4.69
CA VAL A 245 -14.96 12.56 5.92
C VAL A 245 -16.23 13.03 6.64
N TYR A 246 -16.38 14.35 6.80
CA TYR A 246 -17.56 14.97 7.41
C TYR A 246 -18.84 14.61 6.64
N ASN A 247 -18.82 14.82 5.33
CA ASN A 247 -19.98 14.60 4.46
C ASN A 247 -20.38 13.13 4.40
N TYR A 248 -19.42 12.22 4.32
CA TYR A 248 -19.69 10.79 4.35
C TYR A 248 -20.31 10.36 5.68
N LEU A 249 -19.75 10.79 6.82
CA LEU A 249 -20.33 10.46 8.12
C LEU A 249 -21.75 11.03 8.27
N LYS A 250 -21.95 12.29 7.85
CA LYS A 250 -23.27 12.94 7.82
C LYS A 250 -24.28 12.12 7.04
N GLN A 251 -23.91 11.66 5.85
CA GLN A 251 -24.75 10.80 5.02
C GLN A 251 -25.11 9.51 5.77
N LYS A 252 -24.13 8.79 6.33
CA LYS A 252 -24.39 7.52 7.04
C LYS A 252 -25.25 7.69 8.29
N ILE A 253 -25.14 8.81 9.00
CA ILE A 253 -26.05 9.12 10.12
C ILE A 253 -27.44 9.45 9.60
N SER A 254 -27.55 10.20 8.50
CA SER A 254 -28.83 10.53 7.88
C SER A 254 -29.58 9.26 7.41
N GLU A 255 -28.86 8.25 6.96
CA GLU A 255 -29.40 6.94 6.56
C GLU A 255 -29.72 6.03 7.77
N GLY A 256 -29.40 6.47 9.00
CA GLY A 256 -29.52 5.65 10.20
C GLY A 256 -28.52 4.50 10.25
N GLN A 257 -27.49 4.50 9.39
CA GLN A 257 -26.45 3.49 9.32
C GLN A 257 -25.47 3.62 10.50
N ILE A 258 -25.17 4.83 10.95
CA ILE A 258 -24.28 5.10 12.09
C ILE A 258 -25.00 6.00 13.10
N ASN A 259 -24.88 5.72 14.39
CA ASN A 259 -25.39 6.59 15.46
C ASN A 259 -24.46 6.72 16.68
N VAL A 260 -23.40 5.91 16.76
CA VAL A 260 -22.41 5.95 17.84
C VAL A 260 -21.00 5.97 17.27
N GLY A 261 -20.18 6.92 17.72
CA GLY A 261 -18.74 6.96 17.51
C GLY A 261 -18.02 6.74 18.85
N LEU A 262 -17.13 5.75 18.91
CA LEU A 262 -16.25 5.51 20.06
C LEU A 262 -14.88 6.13 19.78
N VAL A 263 -14.44 7.06 20.62
CA VAL A 263 -13.09 7.65 20.57
C VAL A 263 -12.22 6.91 21.58
N VAL A 264 -11.12 6.33 21.10
CA VAL A 264 -10.18 5.55 21.93
C VAL A 264 -8.89 6.29 22.26
N ASP A 265 -8.60 7.37 21.55
CA ASP A 265 -7.40 8.18 21.71
C ASP A 265 -7.77 9.60 22.15
N SER A 266 -7.13 10.07 23.22
CA SER A 266 -7.38 11.38 23.83
C SER A 266 -7.16 12.54 22.86
N ASP A 267 -6.25 12.39 21.90
CA ASP A 267 -5.88 13.46 20.96
C ASP A 267 -7.03 13.85 20.04
N TYR A 268 -8.00 12.94 19.85
CA TYR A 268 -9.15 13.13 18.96
C TYR A 268 -10.45 13.51 19.67
N VAL A 269 -10.44 13.61 21.01
CA VAL A 269 -11.65 13.90 21.79
C VAL A 269 -12.29 15.23 21.40
N GLN A 270 -11.49 16.29 21.27
CA GLN A 270 -12.01 17.61 20.90
C GLN A 270 -12.55 17.62 19.46
N ALA A 271 -11.83 17.00 18.52
CA ALA A 271 -12.26 16.89 17.13
C ALA A 271 -13.60 16.12 17.02
N ALA A 272 -13.71 14.99 17.70
CA ALA A 272 -14.94 14.19 17.74
C ALA A 272 -16.10 14.91 18.43
N TYR A 273 -15.84 15.69 19.49
CA TYR A 273 -16.86 16.50 20.14
C TYR A 273 -17.38 17.60 19.21
N ASN A 274 -16.49 18.31 18.52
CA ASN A 274 -16.86 19.32 17.53
C ASN A 274 -17.65 18.71 16.38
N LEU A 275 -17.21 17.54 15.88
CA LEU A 275 -17.92 16.77 14.85
C LEU A 275 -19.36 16.45 15.28
N LYS A 276 -19.54 15.92 16.49
CA LYS A 276 -20.85 15.62 17.07
C LYS A 276 -21.76 16.84 17.11
N GLN A 277 -21.25 17.97 17.59
CA GLN A 277 -22.04 19.19 17.69
C GLN A 277 -22.50 19.69 16.33
N SER A 278 -21.59 19.76 15.36
CA SER A 278 -21.90 20.22 14.00
C SER A 278 -22.92 19.32 13.31
N LEU A 279 -22.72 18.00 13.37
CA LEU A 279 -23.63 17.02 12.77
C LEU A 279 -25.03 17.06 13.41
N ASN A 280 -25.12 17.11 14.74
CA ASN A 280 -26.41 17.15 15.43
C ASN A 280 -27.16 18.46 15.16
N LYS A 281 -26.46 19.57 14.96
CA LYS A 281 -27.07 20.84 14.56
C LYS A 281 -27.65 20.77 13.15
N GLU A 282 -26.96 20.11 12.20
CA GLU A 282 -27.42 19.96 10.82
C GLU A 282 -28.51 18.89 10.65
N LEU A 283 -28.47 17.81 11.43
CA LEU A 283 -29.33 16.63 11.25
C LEU A 283 -30.58 16.60 12.16
N GLY A 284 -30.69 17.51 13.13
CA GLY A 284 -31.85 17.65 14.01
C GLY A 284 -32.10 16.38 14.85
N ASP A 285 -33.19 15.67 14.56
CA ASP A 285 -33.63 14.50 15.33
C ASP A 285 -32.72 13.27 15.16
N LYS A 286 -31.92 13.22 14.08
CA LYS A 286 -30.96 12.13 13.85
C LYS A 286 -29.68 12.41 14.64
N LYS A 287 -29.65 11.93 15.88
CA LYS A 287 -28.55 12.16 16.82
C LYS A 287 -27.39 11.20 16.59
N PHE A 288 -26.19 11.77 16.51
CA PHE A 288 -24.92 11.10 16.65
C PHE A 288 -24.40 11.25 18.08
N ASN A 289 -24.05 10.12 18.70
CA ASN A 289 -23.46 10.07 20.03
C ASN A 289 -21.97 9.78 19.92
N VAL A 290 -21.18 10.47 20.74
CA VAL A 290 -19.75 10.20 20.87
C VAL A 290 -19.49 9.73 22.29
N LEU A 291 -18.85 8.56 22.40
CA LEU A 291 -18.36 7.98 23.64
C LEU A 291 -16.84 8.09 23.64
N VAL A 292 -16.26 8.39 24.79
CA VAL A 292 -14.80 8.51 24.93
C VAL A 292 -14.32 7.47 25.93
N LYS A 293 -13.35 6.64 25.52
CA LYS A 293 -12.67 5.69 26.40
C LYS A 293 -11.46 6.40 27.01
N ILE A 294 -11.61 6.91 28.23
CA ILE A 294 -10.58 7.70 28.92
C ILE A 294 -9.55 6.84 29.69
N GLY A 295 -9.82 5.56 29.88
CA GLY A 295 -8.94 4.67 30.63
C GLY A 295 -9.55 3.32 30.93
N GLN A 296 -8.82 2.52 31.68
CA GLN A 296 -9.25 1.21 32.17
C GLN A 296 -8.78 0.98 33.60
N SER A 297 -9.53 0.16 34.34
CA SER A 297 -9.24 -0.18 35.73
C SER A 297 -8.88 -1.66 35.85
N SER A 298 -7.87 -1.97 36.65
CA SER A 298 -7.42 -3.34 36.94
C SER A 298 -8.26 -4.04 38.01
N GLY A 299 -9.20 -3.34 38.65
CA GLY A 299 -10.10 -3.91 39.66
C GLY A 299 -9.45 -4.34 40.98
N SER A 300 -8.16 -4.04 41.21
CA SER A 300 -7.43 -4.42 42.43
C SER A 300 -6.86 -3.18 43.15
N GLY A 301 -7.62 -2.66 44.14
CA GLY A 301 -7.17 -1.64 45.10
C GLY A 301 -7.06 -0.21 44.54
N GLU A 302 -7.76 0.74 45.17
CA GLU A 302 -7.75 2.19 44.86
C GLU A 302 -7.85 2.59 43.38
N GLY A 303 -8.85 2.05 42.68
CA GLY A 303 -9.74 2.73 41.70
C GLY A 303 -9.21 3.73 40.66
N THR A 304 -7.90 3.89 40.46
CA THR A 304 -7.35 4.94 39.61
C THR A 304 -7.36 4.45 38.16
N PRO A 305 -8.17 5.07 37.27
CA PRO A 305 -8.18 4.69 35.87
C PRO A 305 -6.79 4.91 35.29
N SER A 306 -6.22 3.85 34.71
CA SER A 306 -4.99 3.97 33.92
C SER A 306 -5.34 4.41 32.50
N PRO A 307 -4.49 5.20 31.84
CA PRO A 307 -4.68 5.55 30.43
C PRO A 307 -4.91 4.30 29.56
N VAL A 308 -5.66 4.46 28.48
CA VAL A 308 -5.80 3.39 27.48
C VAL A 308 -4.43 3.18 26.85
N PRO A 309 -3.84 1.97 26.94
CA PRO A 309 -2.55 1.68 26.35
C PRO A 309 -2.76 1.58 24.84
N ILE A 310 -2.05 2.42 24.11
CA ILE A 310 -2.05 2.44 22.67
C ILE A 310 -0.64 2.08 22.23
N LEU A 311 -0.53 1.04 21.41
CA LEU A 311 0.73 0.72 20.74
C LEU A 311 0.80 1.53 19.44
N PRO A 312 1.81 2.41 19.28
CA PRO A 312 1.97 3.15 18.03
C PRO A 312 2.31 2.19 16.89
N LEU A 313 1.72 2.42 15.73
CA LEU A 313 1.99 1.70 14.51
C LEU A 313 3.04 2.44 13.70
N ARG A 314 3.66 1.72 12.74
CA ARG A 314 4.52 2.37 11.76
C ARG A 314 3.69 3.36 10.95
N ALA A 315 4.21 4.57 10.81
CA ALA A 315 3.68 5.59 9.92
C ALA A 315 4.75 5.93 8.87
N PRO A 316 4.33 6.29 7.65
CA PRO A 316 5.26 6.83 6.67
C PRO A 316 5.90 8.11 7.19
N ILE A 317 7.20 8.24 6.98
CA ILE A 317 7.97 9.44 7.28
C ILE A 317 7.96 10.28 6.01
N VAL A 318 7.43 11.50 6.13
CA VAL A 318 7.50 12.51 5.06
C VAL A 318 8.63 13.50 5.34
N GLY A 319 9.28 14.01 4.30
CA GLY A 319 10.34 14.98 4.41
C GLY A 319 10.68 15.62 3.07
N LEU A 320 10.28 16.87 2.88
CA LEU A 320 10.64 17.66 1.71
C LEU A 320 11.85 18.55 1.97
N ALA A 321 12.80 18.57 1.04
CA ALA A 321 13.87 19.56 1.00
C ALA A 321 13.93 20.28 -0.36
N ILE A 322 14.23 21.57 -0.34
CA ILE A 322 14.61 22.33 -1.53
C ILE A 322 16.13 22.28 -1.62
N GLU A 323 16.66 21.53 -2.59
CA GLU A 323 18.10 21.34 -2.76
C GLU A 323 18.72 22.51 -3.50
N LYS A 324 18.03 23.05 -4.52
CA LYS A 324 18.61 24.05 -5.41
C LYS A 324 17.56 24.96 -6.03
N VAL A 325 17.91 26.23 -6.19
CA VAL A 325 17.12 27.24 -6.93
C VAL A 325 18.04 27.93 -7.93
N GLU A 326 17.68 27.89 -9.21
CA GLU A 326 18.48 28.48 -10.28
C GLU A 326 17.60 29.25 -11.27
N TYR A 327 18.07 30.37 -11.77
CA TYR A 327 17.48 31.07 -12.91
C TYR A 327 18.22 30.69 -14.18
N ASN A 328 17.51 30.03 -15.09
CA ASN A 328 18.03 29.67 -16.40
C ASN A 328 17.82 30.83 -17.38
N THR A 329 18.92 31.50 -17.74
CA THR A 329 18.91 32.70 -18.60
C THR A 329 18.58 32.38 -20.05
N ALA A 330 18.85 31.16 -20.53
CA ALA A 330 18.51 30.73 -21.87
C ALA A 330 17.00 30.52 -22.05
N THR A 331 16.36 29.85 -21.09
CA THR A 331 14.93 29.52 -21.15
C THR A 331 14.05 30.56 -20.46
N LYS A 332 14.64 31.55 -19.77
CA LYS A 332 13.94 32.53 -18.94
C LYS A 332 12.98 31.86 -17.96
N SER A 333 13.53 30.93 -17.18
CA SER A 333 12.76 30.18 -16.19
C SER A 333 13.51 30.06 -14.88
N LEU A 334 12.79 30.21 -13.77
CA LEU A 334 13.26 29.83 -12.45
C LEU A 334 13.05 28.34 -12.25
N GLU A 335 14.08 27.64 -11.85
CA GLU A 335 14.15 26.19 -11.72
C GLU A 335 14.40 25.82 -10.26
N VAL A 336 13.53 24.98 -9.70
CA VAL A 336 13.62 24.53 -8.31
C VAL A 336 13.74 23.02 -8.26
N THR A 337 14.75 22.52 -7.55
CA THR A 337 14.97 21.08 -7.33
C THR A 337 14.47 20.69 -5.94
N TYR A 338 13.46 19.84 -5.91
CA TYR A 338 12.88 19.24 -4.72
C TYR A 338 13.45 17.85 -4.50
N VAL A 339 13.65 17.48 -3.22
CA VAL A 339 14.15 16.18 -2.82
C VAL A 339 13.25 15.60 -1.74
N ASN A 340 12.78 14.38 -1.95
CA ASN A 340 12.07 13.61 -0.94
C ASN A 340 13.09 12.86 -0.07
N LYS A 341 13.13 13.24 1.21
CA LYS A 341 13.93 12.65 2.29
C LYS A 341 13.12 11.65 3.12
N GLY A 342 11.82 11.55 2.86
CA GLY A 342 10.91 10.58 3.44
C GLY A 342 11.06 9.18 2.84
N ASN A 343 10.41 8.22 3.49
CA ASN A 343 10.36 6.83 3.04
C ASN A 343 9.10 6.49 2.22
N ALA A 344 8.24 7.49 1.98
CA ALA A 344 7.00 7.36 1.23
C ALA A 344 6.95 8.40 0.09
N PRO A 345 6.19 8.14 -0.99
CA PRO A 345 5.88 9.18 -1.97
C PRO A 345 5.11 10.33 -1.32
N GLU A 346 5.35 11.55 -1.80
CA GLU A 346 4.74 12.77 -1.28
C GLU A 346 4.16 13.62 -2.40
N TYR A 347 3.05 14.30 -2.15
CA TYR A 347 2.54 15.36 -3.01
C TYR A 347 3.09 16.69 -2.54
N VAL A 348 3.50 17.55 -3.47
CA VAL A 348 4.10 18.85 -3.19
C VAL A 348 3.39 19.93 -3.99
N LYS A 349 3.11 21.07 -3.35
CA LYS A 349 2.58 22.28 -4.00
C LYS A 349 3.33 23.49 -3.50
N SER A 350 3.94 24.25 -4.41
CA SER A 350 4.81 25.37 -4.06
C SER A 350 4.21 26.71 -4.47
N ASN A 351 4.51 27.72 -3.66
CA ASN A 351 4.32 29.13 -3.96
C ASN A 351 5.65 29.86 -3.78
N LEU A 352 6.02 30.67 -4.76
CA LEU A 352 7.31 31.32 -4.87
C LEU A 352 7.10 32.82 -5.05
N VAL A 353 7.76 33.64 -4.22
CA VAL A 353 7.81 35.09 -4.40
C VAL A 353 9.22 35.48 -4.79
N VAL A 354 9.38 36.01 -6.00
CA VAL A 354 10.68 36.34 -6.59
C VAL A 354 11.00 37.81 -6.35
N PHE A 355 12.21 38.08 -5.87
CA PHE A 355 12.77 39.40 -5.64
C PHE A 355 14.03 39.58 -6.48
N VAL A 356 14.21 40.78 -7.03
CA VAL A 356 15.40 41.19 -7.80
C VAL A 356 15.92 42.47 -7.18
N ASN A 357 17.15 42.46 -6.70
CA ASN A 357 17.74 43.59 -5.98
C ASN A 357 16.79 44.10 -4.86
N ASN A 358 16.23 43.17 -4.08
CA ASN A 358 15.22 43.40 -3.02
C ASN A 358 13.85 43.94 -3.45
N ASN A 359 13.59 44.13 -4.75
CA ASN A 359 12.27 44.51 -5.25
C ASN A 359 11.47 43.27 -5.67
N ARG A 360 10.23 43.15 -5.19
CA ARG A 360 9.33 42.05 -5.58
C ARG A 360 9.03 42.15 -7.07
N GLN A 361 9.38 41.11 -7.82
CA GLN A 361 9.18 41.04 -9.27
C GLN A 361 7.91 40.27 -9.61
N ALA A 362 7.79 39.04 -9.09
CA ALA A 362 6.68 38.14 -9.44
C ALA A 362 6.26 37.23 -8.29
N THR A 363 5.12 36.57 -8.49
CA THR A 363 4.69 35.44 -7.68
C THR A 363 4.32 34.30 -8.60
N LEU A 364 4.93 33.14 -8.37
CA LEU A 364 4.82 31.93 -9.18
C LEU A 364 4.34 30.80 -8.27
N GLY A 365 3.79 29.74 -8.83
CA GLY A 365 3.43 28.57 -8.05
C GLY A 365 2.88 27.45 -8.90
N ASP A 366 2.57 26.35 -8.23
CA ASP A 366 1.91 25.22 -8.86
C ASP A 366 0.39 25.38 -8.80
N ASP A 367 -0.30 25.11 -9.91
CA ASP A 367 -1.77 25.08 -9.92
C ASP A 367 -2.32 23.89 -9.12
N ALA A 368 -1.67 22.73 -9.30
CA ALA A 368 -2.01 21.48 -8.64
C ALA A 368 -0.78 20.83 -7.99
N PRO A 369 -0.94 20.05 -6.90
CA PRO A 369 0.16 19.31 -6.32
C PRO A 369 0.74 18.29 -7.30
N PHE A 370 2.06 18.14 -7.32
CA PHE A 370 2.76 17.12 -8.10
C PHE A 370 3.29 16.01 -7.19
N LEU A 371 3.39 14.79 -7.73
CA LEU A 371 3.94 13.64 -7.00
C LEU A 371 5.47 13.69 -7.02
N LEU A 372 6.07 13.52 -5.85
CA LEU A 372 7.50 13.37 -5.62
C LEU A 372 7.75 11.97 -5.01
N PRO A 373 8.25 11.00 -5.81
CA PRO A 373 8.45 9.63 -5.35
C PRO A 373 9.41 9.52 -4.16
N ARG A 374 9.34 8.40 -3.42
CA ARG A 374 10.24 8.13 -2.27
C ARG A 374 11.70 8.24 -2.70
N ASN A 375 12.54 8.87 -1.89
CA ASN A 375 13.99 9.03 -2.18
C ASN A 375 14.33 9.64 -3.55
N ALA A 376 13.40 10.33 -4.21
CA ALA A 376 13.60 10.89 -5.54
C ALA A 376 13.91 12.40 -5.52
N LYS A 377 14.43 12.88 -6.65
CA LYS A 377 14.60 14.30 -6.95
C LYS A 377 13.69 14.68 -8.10
N LEU A 378 13.07 15.86 -8.02
CA LEU A 378 12.26 16.40 -9.10
C LEU A 378 12.47 17.89 -9.24
N GLY A 379 12.69 18.33 -10.47
CA GLY A 379 12.88 19.71 -10.87
C GLY A 379 11.59 20.30 -11.43
N LYS A 380 11.22 21.50 -11.01
CA LYS A 380 10.13 22.29 -11.56
C LYS A 380 10.66 23.57 -12.17
N SER A 381 10.18 23.92 -13.35
CA SER A 381 10.57 25.13 -14.07
C SER A 381 9.37 26.07 -14.16
N TYR A 382 9.55 27.31 -13.73
CA TYR A 382 8.54 28.36 -13.71
C TYR A 382 8.99 29.49 -14.64
N ALA A 383 8.22 29.76 -15.70
CA ALA A 383 8.56 30.81 -16.66
C ALA A 383 8.52 32.20 -16.00
N ILE A 384 9.60 32.96 -16.11
CA ILE A 384 9.69 34.32 -15.59
C ILE A 384 10.80 35.09 -16.32
N ASN A 385 10.53 36.32 -16.72
CA ASN A 385 11.55 37.20 -17.27
C ASN A 385 12.10 38.08 -16.14
N VAL A 386 13.36 37.85 -15.77
CA VAL A 386 14.03 38.56 -14.68
C VAL A 386 15.11 39.48 -15.26
N GLU A 387 15.13 40.73 -14.78
CA GLU A 387 16.18 41.70 -15.12
C GLU A 387 17.57 41.27 -14.58
N GLU A 388 18.62 41.99 -14.97
CA GLU A 388 19.94 41.79 -14.36
C GLU A 388 19.93 42.19 -12.88
N GLY A 389 20.59 41.39 -12.05
CA GLY A 389 20.61 41.60 -10.60
C GLY A 389 20.65 40.31 -9.79
N GLU A 390 20.79 40.49 -8.47
CA GLU A 390 20.71 39.42 -7.48
C GLU A 390 19.27 38.95 -7.35
N ILE A 391 19.05 37.65 -7.49
CA ILE A 391 17.72 37.04 -7.44
C ILE A 391 17.58 36.30 -6.10
N ALA A 392 16.60 36.71 -5.31
CA ALA A 392 16.19 36.01 -4.09
C ALA A 392 14.77 35.47 -4.26
N VAL A 393 14.52 34.27 -3.77
CA VAL A 393 13.22 33.60 -3.92
C VAL A 393 12.75 33.14 -2.55
N ASN A 394 11.60 33.65 -2.13
CA ASN A 394 10.91 33.14 -0.96
C ASN A 394 10.01 32.00 -1.43
N ILE A 395 10.34 30.78 -1.04
CA ILE A 395 9.58 29.57 -1.40
C ILE A 395 8.84 29.09 -0.18
N THR A 396 7.52 28.90 -0.32
CA THR A 396 6.68 28.17 0.62
C THR A 396 6.16 26.95 -0.11
N SER A 397 6.52 25.75 0.35
CA SER A 397 6.06 24.49 -0.23
C SER A 397 5.23 23.73 0.81
N LEU A 398 4.00 23.39 0.46
CA LEU A 398 3.17 22.48 1.23
C LEU A 398 3.34 21.07 0.68
N TYR A 399 3.39 20.07 1.56
CA TYR A 399 3.57 18.68 1.18
C TYR A 399 2.88 17.69 2.12
N GLY A 400 2.60 16.48 1.62
CA GLY A 400 1.95 15.43 2.40
C GLY A 400 1.74 14.15 1.60
N LEU A 401 1.12 13.16 2.22
CA LEU A 401 0.86 11.84 1.61
C LEU A 401 -0.30 11.86 0.62
N SER A 402 -1.13 12.90 0.65
CA SER A 402 -2.31 13.07 -0.20
C SER A 402 -2.21 14.36 -1.01
N SER A 403 -2.61 14.30 -2.27
CA SER A 403 -2.76 15.50 -3.11
C SER A 403 -3.83 16.46 -2.59
N ARG A 404 -4.72 16.02 -1.70
CA ARG A 404 -5.79 16.85 -1.13
C ARG A 404 -5.42 17.41 0.23
N ASN A 405 -4.54 16.72 0.97
CA ASN A 405 -4.16 17.10 2.31
C ASN A 405 -2.63 17.21 2.44
N LEU A 406 -2.15 18.44 2.38
CA LEU A 406 -0.73 18.81 2.47
C LEU A 406 -0.44 19.30 3.89
N ASP A 407 -0.43 18.38 4.85
CA ASP A 407 -0.34 18.65 6.29
C ASP A 407 1.01 19.22 6.75
N ASN A 408 2.02 19.24 5.89
CA ASN A 408 3.36 19.71 6.20
C ASN A 408 3.73 20.90 5.32
N GLY A 409 4.66 21.73 5.80
CA GLY A 409 5.14 22.88 5.06
C GLY A 409 6.62 23.15 5.32
N ILE A 410 7.32 23.59 4.28
CA ILE A 410 8.64 24.23 4.42
C ILE A 410 8.56 25.63 3.84
N ALA A 411 9.25 26.57 4.48
CA ALA A 411 9.38 27.93 3.99
C ALA A 411 10.82 28.41 4.14
N GLY A 412 11.33 29.13 3.15
CA GLY A 412 12.68 29.65 3.19
C GLY A 412 12.96 30.67 2.09
N THR A 413 14.00 31.48 2.30
CA THR A 413 14.54 32.40 1.31
C THR A 413 15.80 31.79 0.71
N PHE A 414 15.84 31.69 -0.61
CA PHE A 414 16.93 31.08 -1.37
C PHE A 414 17.51 32.09 -2.34
N ALA A 415 18.84 32.22 -2.36
CA ALA A 415 19.52 32.91 -3.45
C ALA A 415 19.46 32.03 -4.71
N ALA A 416 18.95 32.56 -5.81
CA ALA A 416 18.89 31.81 -7.07
C ALA A 416 20.21 31.98 -7.83
N GLY A 417 20.92 30.88 -8.05
CA GLY A 417 22.09 30.86 -8.94
C GLY A 417 21.68 31.17 -10.38
N ARG A 418 22.60 31.67 -11.23
CA ARG A 418 22.33 31.84 -12.66
C ARG A 418 22.99 30.72 -13.45
N VAL A 419 22.22 30.10 -14.34
CA VAL A 419 22.71 29.11 -15.30
C VAL A 419 22.31 29.53 -16.71
N ASN A 420 23.14 29.22 -17.69
CA ASN A 420 22.81 29.39 -19.10
C ASN A 420 22.78 28.01 -19.75
N TYR A 421 21.60 27.43 -19.87
CA TYR A 421 21.47 26.03 -20.25
C TYR A 421 20.27 25.81 -21.19
N ILE A 422 20.54 25.22 -22.36
CA ILE A 422 19.53 24.73 -23.28
C ILE A 422 19.63 23.21 -23.28
N ASP A 423 18.50 22.54 -23.03
CA ASP A 423 18.45 21.09 -23.06
C ASP A 423 18.58 20.58 -24.51
N ASN A 424 19.79 20.14 -24.87
CA ASN A 424 20.12 19.53 -26.16
C ASN A 424 20.12 17.99 -26.11
N SER A 425 19.53 17.40 -25.07
CA SER A 425 19.39 15.95 -24.95
C SER A 425 18.35 15.43 -25.96
N ALA A 426 18.61 14.25 -26.52
CA ALA A 426 17.70 13.60 -27.45
C ALA A 426 17.73 12.08 -27.23
N LEU A 427 16.62 11.54 -26.71
CA LEU A 427 16.45 10.12 -26.48
C LEU A 427 15.55 9.51 -27.57
N ALA A 428 15.94 8.35 -28.08
CA ALA A 428 15.16 7.59 -29.05
C ALA A 428 14.96 6.15 -28.59
N ILE A 429 13.83 5.55 -28.96
CA ILE A 429 13.58 4.11 -28.79
C ILE A 429 14.03 3.40 -30.06
N SER A 430 15.23 2.81 -30.01
CA SER A 430 15.88 2.17 -31.15
C SER A 430 15.28 0.80 -31.49
N ASP A 431 14.98 0.00 -30.48
CA ASP A 431 14.48 -1.36 -30.63
C ASP A 431 13.49 -1.72 -29.51
N ILE A 432 12.54 -2.59 -29.85
CA ILE A 432 11.60 -3.18 -28.90
C ILE A 432 11.49 -4.66 -29.24
N SER A 433 11.91 -5.50 -28.30
CA SER A 433 11.88 -6.95 -28.43
C SER A 433 10.96 -7.54 -27.37
N TYR A 434 10.09 -8.48 -27.77
CA TYR A 434 9.21 -9.18 -26.85
C TYR A 434 9.54 -10.68 -26.85
N ASN A 435 9.87 -11.19 -25.66
CA ASN A 435 10.02 -12.62 -25.43
C ASN A 435 8.69 -13.20 -24.91
N ALA A 436 7.95 -13.91 -25.77
CA ALA A 436 6.67 -14.49 -25.39
C ALA A 436 6.76 -15.54 -24.27
N ASN A 437 7.90 -16.24 -24.14
CA ASN A 437 8.09 -17.28 -23.13
C ASN A 437 8.25 -16.70 -21.73
N SER A 438 9.08 -15.64 -21.59
CA SER A 438 9.28 -14.95 -20.31
C SER A 438 8.29 -13.79 -20.09
N ARG A 439 7.56 -13.39 -21.13
CA ARG A 439 6.73 -12.17 -21.21
C ARG A 439 7.52 -10.89 -20.94
N GLU A 440 8.81 -10.91 -21.23
CA GLU A 440 9.68 -9.76 -21.08
C GLU A 440 9.61 -8.89 -22.34
N LEU A 441 9.33 -7.62 -22.14
CA LEU A 441 9.46 -6.56 -23.13
C LEU A 441 10.75 -5.81 -22.88
N LEU A 442 11.72 -6.00 -23.77
CA LEU A 442 13.01 -5.33 -23.76
C LEU A 442 12.93 -4.09 -24.65
N ILE A 443 13.15 -2.92 -24.08
CA ILE A 443 13.10 -1.63 -24.80
C ILE A 443 14.49 -1.03 -24.80
N THR A 444 15.06 -0.84 -25.97
CA THR A 444 16.41 -0.28 -26.12
C THR A 444 16.33 1.21 -26.43
N PHE A 445 16.71 2.00 -25.43
CA PHE A 445 16.84 3.45 -25.54
C PHE A 445 18.24 3.82 -25.99
N VAL A 446 18.37 4.81 -26.88
CA VAL A 446 19.66 5.34 -27.38
C VAL A 446 19.64 6.85 -27.28
N ASN A 447 20.75 7.42 -26.81
CA ASN A 447 20.97 8.86 -26.77
C ASN A 447 21.52 9.35 -28.13
N ASN A 448 20.68 9.98 -28.94
CA ASN A 448 21.04 10.58 -30.21
C ASN A 448 21.50 12.06 -30.08
N GLY A 449 21.47 12.60 -28.86
CA GLY A 449 21.86 13.96 -28.57
C GLY A 449 23.37 14.14 -28.41
N THR A 450 23.79 15.40 -28.27
CA THR A 450 25.19 15.76 -28.00
C THR A 450 25.49 15.93 -26.51
N ALA A 451 24.47 15.89 -25.66
CA ALA A 451 24.57 15.97 -24.21
C ALA A 451 24.20 14.61 -23.56
N PRO A 452 24.69 14.31 -22.35
CA PRO A 452 24.19 13.18 -21.56
C PRO A 452 22.67 13.25 -21.38
N VAL A 453 21.99 12.11 -21.38
CA VAL A 453 20.55 12.00 -21.11
C VAL A 453 20.35 11.26 -19.79
N PHE A 454 19.49 11.79 -18.94
CA PHE A 454 18.84 11.06 -17.86
C PHE A 454 17.42 10.71 -18.27
N PHE A 455 16.96 9.51 -17.96
CA PHE A 455 15.60 9.10 -18.30
C PHE A 455 14.99 8.13 -17.31
N ASN A 456 13.68 8.22 -17.15
CA ASN A 456 12.87 7.23 -16.48
C ASN A 456 11.93 6.60 -17.51
N ALA A 457 12.04 5.28 -17.69
CA ALA A 457 11.23 4.53 -18.64
C ALA A 457 9.87 4.16 -18.04
N ASP A 458 8.84 4.16 -18.86
CA ASP A 458 7.50 3.72 -18.49
C ASP A 458 6.83 2.95 -19.64
N LEU A 459 5.80 2.18 -19.31
CA LEU A 459 4.98 1.47 -20.28
C LEU A 459 3.50 1.61 -19.91
N VAL A 460 2.64 1.66 -20.92
CA VAL A 460 1.19 1.63 -20.77
C VAL A 460 0.61 0.51 -21.63
N VAL A 461 -0.14 -0.39 -21.01
CA VAL A 461 -0.85 -1.49 -21.69
C VAL A 461 -2.22 -1.69 -21.03
N LYS A 462 -3.31 -1.68 -21.82
CA LYS A 462 -4.69 -1.85 -21.31
C LYS A 462 -5.03 -0.95 -20.09
N ASN A 463 -4.65 0.33 -20.15
CA ASN A 463 -4.81 1.30 -19.06
C ASN A 463 -4.00 0.99 -17.79
N ILE A 464 -3.07 0.02 -17.84
CA ILE A 464 -2.11 -0.26 -16.79
C ILE A 464 -0.85 0.52 -17.11
N LYS A 465 -0.49 1.48 -16.26
CA LYS A 465 0.80 2.18 -16.33
C LYS A 465 1.80 1.47 -15.43
N MET A 466 2.98 1.16 -15.96
CA MET A 466 4.12 0.62 -15.23
C MET A 466 5.27 1.61 -15.38
N GLU A 467 5.77 2.16 -14.28
CA GLU A 467 6.91 3.07 -14.29
C GLU A 467 8.17 2.33 -13.81
N GLY A 468 9.31 2.63 -14.41
CA GLY A 468 10.61 2.24 -13.88
C GLY A 468 10.89 3.01 -12.60
N GLU A 469 11.42 2.33 -11.59
CA GLU A 469 11.86 3.02 -10.36
C GLU A 469 13.26 3.61 -10.48
N LYS A 470 14.02 3.20 -11.51
CA LYS A 470 15.42 3.60 -11.68
C LYS A 470 15.52 4.74 -12.67
N LEU A 471 16.17 5.80 -12.24
CA LEU A 471 16.70 6.80 -13.15
C LEU A 471 17.93 6.22 -13.87
N TYR A 472 17.89 6.21 -15.19
CA TYR A 472 19.01 5.78 -16.02
C TYR A 472 19.75 7.00 -16.57
N SER A 473 21.04 6.82 -16.90
CA SER A 473 21.87 7.83 -17.55
C SER A 473 22.59 7.22 -18.75
N LEU A 474 22.68 7.97 -19.85
CA LEU A 474 23.36 7.62 -21.10
C LEU A 474 24.22 8.78 -21.58
N LYS A 475 25.49 8.52 -21.91
CA LYS A 475 26.32 9.49 -22.64
C LYS A 475 25.88 9.57 -24.11
N PRO A 476 26.31 10.58 -24.88
CA PRO A 476 26.05 10.66 -26.31
C PRO A 476 26.41 9.36 -27.03
N SER A 477 25.52 8.90 -27.92
CA SER A 477 25.64 7.63 -28.68
C SER A 477 25.61 6.33 -27.86
N GLU A 478 25.41 6.38 -26.54
CA GLU A 478 25.20 5.17 -25.74
C GLU A 478 23.75 4.66 -25.84
N GLY A 479 23.61 3.33 -25.75
CA GLY A 479 22.33 2.64 -25.68
C GLY A 479 22.18 1.84 -24.39
N ARG A 480 20.94 1.69 -23.92
CA ARG A 480 20.60 0.82 -22.79
C ARG A 480 19.25 0.16 -23.01
N ALA A 481 19.23 -1.14 -22.78
CA ALA A 481 18.01 -1.91 -22.74
C ALA A 481 17.38 -1.86 -21.33
N VAL A 482 16.08 -1.61 -21.27
CA VAL A 482 15.27 -1.66 -20.06
C VAL A 482 14.24 -2.77 -20.25
N THR A 483 14.19 -3.68 -19.28
CA THR A 483 13.26 -4.81 -19.32
C THR A 483 12.04 -4.53 -18.46
N PHE A 484 10.87 -4.75 -19.02
CA PHE A 484 9.60 -4.81 -18.30
C PHE A 484 9.04 -6.22 -18.43
N VAL A 485 8.53 -6.77 -17.33
CA VAL A 485 7.76 -8.03 -17.38
C VAL A 485 6.30 -7.64 -17.56
N LEU A 486 5.65 -8.15 -18.61
CA LEU A 486 4.26 -7.81 -18.90
C LEU A 486 3.31 -8.70 -18.09
N PRO A 487 2.21 -8.10 -17.55
CA PRO A 487 1.15 -8.85 -16.88
C PRO A 487 0.65 -10.05 -17.68
N SER A 488 0.29 -11.14 -17.01
CA SER A 488 -0.39 -12.30 -17.63
C SER A 488 -1.68 -11.96 -18.39
N THR A 489 -2.31 -10.84 -18.06
CA THR A 489 -3.53 -10.35 -18.71
C THR A 489 -3.27 -9.69 -20.07
N VAL A 490 -2.00 -9.47 -20.42
CA VAL A 490 -1.59 -8.96 -21.72
C VAL A 490 -1.52 -10.14 -22.69
N ALA A 491 -2.38 -10.09 -23.69
CA ALA A 491 -2.47 -11.07 -24.76
C ALA A 491 -1.55 -10.67 -25.92
N SER A 492 -1.17 -11.65 -26.72
CA SER A 492 -0.52 -11.38 -28.00
C SER A 492 -1.44 -10.54 -28.90
N ASN A 493 -0.85 -9.66 -29.71
CA ASN A 493 -1.53 -8.58 -30.45
C ASN A 493 -2.02 -7.39 -29.63
N ASP A 494 -1.87 -7.38 -28.30
CA ASP A 494 -2.11 -6.16 -27.54
C ASP A 494 -1.12 -5.07 -27.97
N ARG A 495 -1.61 -3.82 -27.97
CA ARG A 495 -0.80 -2.64 -28.20
C ARG A 495 -0.22 -2.16 -26.87
N VAL A 496 1.09 -1.99 -26.87
CA VAL A 496 1.85 -1.46 -25.74
C VAL A 496 2.42 -0.11 -26.16
N ILE A 497 2.17 0.92 -25.35
CA ILE A 497 2.81 2.22 -25.51
C ILE A 497 4.02 2.20 -24.58
N VAL A 498 5.21 2.17 -25.15
CA VAL A 498 6.45 2.29 -24.37
C VAL A 498 6.95 3.72 -24.45
N GLY A 499 7.50 4.24 -23.36
CA GLY A 499 7.98 5.60 -23.31
C GLY A 499 9.06 5.84 -22.27
N ALA A 500 9.56 7.06 -22.28
CA ALA A 500 10.40 7.57 -21.21
C ALA A 500 10.28 9.09 -21.10
N ASN A 501 10.20 9.58 -19.86
CA ASN A 501 10.47 10.99 -19.58
C ASN A 501 11.98 11.17 -19.45
N TYR A 502 12.55 12.19 -20.11
CA TYR A 502 13.99 12.37 -20.20
C TYR A 502 14.40 13.84 -20.22
N GLY A 503 15.67 14.10 -19.93
CA GLY A 503 16.31 15.42 -20.01
C GLY A 503 17.81 15.31 -19.75
N ALA A 504 18.57 16.39 -19.98
CA ALA A 504 20.02 16.35 -19.75
C ALA A 504 20.44 16.60 -18.29
N ARG A 505 19.48 16.84 -17.38
CA ARG A 505 19.70 16.93 -15.93
C ARG A 505 18.76 16.00 -15.19
N GLU A 506 19.30 15.29 -14.19
CA GLU A 506 18.60 14.26 -13.41
C GLU A 506 17.24 14.72 -12.86
N ALA A 507 17.14 15.93 -12.32
CA ALA A 507 15.89 16.45 -11.77
C ALA A 507 14.89 16.92 -12.85
N PHE A 508 15.32 17.25 -14.07
CA PHE A 508 14.49 17.93 -15.08
C PHE A 508 14.20 17.04 -16.29
N LEU A 509 13.32 16.06 -16.11
CA LEU A 509 12.90 15.11 -17.15
C LEU A 509 11.74 15.68 -17.99
N ASN A 510 11.95 16.84 -18.61
CA ASN A 510 10.88 17.65 -19.22
C ASN A 510 10.51 17.22 -20.66
N LYS A 511 11.26 16.31 -21.27
CA LYS A 511 10.98 15.77 -22.61
C LYS A 511 10.41 14.37 -22.50
N ARG A 512 9.67 13.93 -23.53
CA ARG A 512 9.10 12.58 -23.59
C ARG A 512 9.35 11.95 -24.95
N VAL A 513 9.71 10.67 -24.94
CA VAL A 513 9.78 9.82 -26.14
C VAL A 513 8.80 8.68 -25.94
N GLU A 514 8.03 8.35 -26.97
CA GLU A 514 7.08 7.25 -26.95
C GLU A 514 7.10 6.48 -28.27
N LYS A 515 6.79 5.20 -28.20
CA LYS A 515 6.60 4.34 -29.36
C LYS A 515 5.51 3.33 -29.06
N GLU A 516 4.55 3.20 -29.96
CA GLU A 516 3.56 2.13 -29.90
C GLU A 516 4.16 0.85 -30.50
N TYR A 517 3.98 -0.27 -29.81
CA TYR A 517 4.45 -1.57 -30.21
C TYR A 517 3.30 -2.58 -30.11
N ALA A 518 2.96 -3.20 -31.25
CA ALA A 518 2.03 -4.31 -31.27
C ALA A 518 2.80 -5.58 -30.88
N LEU A 519 2.40 -6.24 -29.80
CA LEU A 519 3.00 -7.51 -29.42
C LEU A 519 2.81 -8.51 -30.56
N PRO A 520 3.86 -9.23 -30.99
CA PRO A 520 3.73 -10.20 -32.06
C PRO A 520 2.67 -11.23 -31.67
N SER A 521 1.80 -11.59 -32.63
CA SER A 521 1.01 -12.82 -32.51
C SER A 521 1.99 -13.96 -32.21
N PRO A 522 1.60 -14.96 -31.37
CA PRO A 522 2.35 -16.19 -31.37
C PRO A 522 2.36 -16.62 -32.83
N ALA A 523 3.55 -16.72 -33.43
CA ALA A 523 3.65 -17.32 -34.75
C ALA A 523 2.84 -18.61 -34.66
N PHE A 524 1.92 -18.82 -35.60
CA PHE A 524 1.16 -20.07 -35.71
C PHE A 524 2.20 -21.18 -35.84
N SER A 525 2.68 -21.67 -34.71
CA SER A 525 3.43 -22.89 -34.61
C SER A 525 2.34 -23.92 -34.78
N PHE A 526 2.20 -24.40 -36.02
CA PHE A 526 1.50 -25.64 -36.22
C PHE A 526 2.13 -26.61 -35.24
N ASP A 527 1.35 -27.10 -34.28
CA ASP A 527 1.80 -28.16 -33.40
C ASP A 527 2.30 -29.26 -34.33
N MET A 528 3.61 -29.55 -34.27
CA MET A 528 4.22 -30.53 -35.17
C MET A 528 3.49 -31.87 -35.07
N ASN A 529 2.84 -32.17 -33.93
CA ASN A 529 1.98 -33.32 -33.75
C ASN A 529 0.73 -33.29 -34.66
N ILE A 530 0.12 -32.12 -34.87
CA ILE A 530 -1.01 -31.95 -35.81
C ILE A 530 -0.53 -32.15 -37.25
N ILE A 531 0.65 -31.63 -37.61
CA ILE A 531 1.25 -31.88 -38.93
C ILE A 531 1.53 -33.38 -39.12
N TYR A 532 2.13 -34.05 -38.14
CA TYR A 532 2.37 -35.50 -38.19
C TYR A 532 1.07 -36.29 -38.30
N LEU A 533 0.02 -35.90 -37.57
CA LEU A 533 -1.30 -36.54 -37.67
C LEU A 533 -1.89 -36.41 -39.07
N ILE A 534 -1.82 -35.22 -39.68
CA ILE A 534 -2.28 -34.98 -41.05
C ILE A 534 -1.49 -35.84 -42.05
N ILE A 535 -0.16 -35.92 -41.90
CA ILE A 535 0.71 -36.75 -42.76
C ILE A 535 0.32 -38.24 -42.63
N ILE A 536 0.08 -38.73 -41.42
CA ILE A 536 -0.35 -40.12 -41.16
C ILE A 536 -1.71 -40.39 -41.81
N LEU A 537 -2.68 -39.48 -41.66
CA LEU A 537 -4.01 -39.63 -42.28
C LEU A 537 -3.94 -39.66 -43.80
N ILE A 538 -3.08 -38.83 -44.41
CA ILE A 538 -2.84 -38.84 -45.86
C ILE A 538 -2.19 -40.18 -46.28
N LEU A 539 -1.20 -40.68 -45.54
CA LEU A 539 -0.57 -41.97 -45.80
C LEU A 539 -1.58 -43.13 -45.74
N ILE A 540 -2.46 -43.14 -44.73
CA ILE A 540 -3.53 -44.14 -44.61
C ILE A 540 -4.47 -44.05 -45.80
N ALA A 541 -4.90 -42.84 -46.17
CA ALA A 541 -5.78 -42.65 -47.33
C ALA A 541 -5.13 -43.14 -48.64
N VAL A 542 -3.83 -42.89 -48.83
CA VAL A 542 -3.07 -43.40 -49.98
C VAL A 542 -2.98 -44.92 -49.96
N ILE A 543 -2.68 -45.54 -48.82
CA ILE A 543 -2.65 -47.00 -48.68
C ILE A 543 -4.02 -47.62 -49.00
N VAL A 544 -5.10 -47.05 -48.46
CA VAL A 544 -6.48 -47.50 -48.73
C VAL A 544 -6.82 -47.34 -50.22
N TYR A 545 -6.44 -46.21 -50.83
CA TYR A 545 -6.65 -45.96 -52.26
C TYR A 545 -5.88 -46.96 -53.15
N LEU A 546 -4.61 -47.24 -52.84
CA LEU A 546 -3.82 -48.23 -53.56
C LEU A 546 -4.35 -49.66 -53.37
N ALA A 547 -4.77 -50.02 -52.15
CA ALA A 547 -5.35 -51.33 -51.86
C ALA A 547 -6.71 -51.57 -52.54
N THR A 548 -7.50 -50.50 -52.74
CA THR A 548 -8.77 -50.56 -53.48
C THR A 548 -8.58 -50.55 -55.00
N ARG A 549 -7.51 -49.91 -55.50
CA ARG A 549 -7.17 -49.90 -56.93
C ARG A 549 -6.64 -51.25 -57.44
N ASN A 550 -5.89 -52.00 -56.62
CA ASN A 550 -5.37 -53.34 -56.99
C ASN A 550 -6.42 -54.48 -56.90
N LYS A 551 -7.67 -54.17 -56.55
CA LYS A 551 -8.80 -55.12 -56.55
C LYS A 551 -9.71 -54.97 -57.78
N LYS A 552 -9.31 -54.17 -58.76
CA LYS A 552 -9.81 -54.21 -60.15
C LYS A 552 -8.65 -54.66 -61.04
#